data_AF-A0A9W8V6Y3-F1
#
_entry.id   AF-A0A9W8V6Y3-F1
#
_cell.length_a   1.000
_cell.length_b   1.000
_cell.length_c   1.000
_cell.angle_alpha   90.00
_cell.angle_beta   90.00
_cell.angle_gamma   90.00
#
_symmetry.space_group_name_H-M   'P 1'
#
loop_
_entity.id
_entity.type
_entity.pdbx_description
1 polymer ?
#
loop_
_entity_poly.entity_id
_entity_poly.type
_entity_poly.pdbx_seq_one_letter_code
_entity_poly.pdbx_strand_id
1 'polypeptide(L)'
;MSDLKPATALDPNVWYQVTEEAVDRSYDRDFKGMLQANQNSTADDNDLHVWPTKRNGKNVEAYWQFQPVTKVPGRYAIRYSQTETAKQLSVCFVADASDKDTSTRPCLLDVSDDETQQWDISEWASDSTYRFVNVKNGTKSYMDVIPNGPVFLNSDVGNTTYQSRQHWLMTSAMEVNDSAYSAVAPGKATGPSTTATGERSSSASDSTTSTSHKGLSSGAIAGIAVGSVLGVTALLLAALFLWRSNKRKSQLANKATGNELGSERGKSETGSAAPMTLEDVGKPHEGSELPSDPVYAELPAEQRFELP
;
A
#
# COMPACT_ATOMS: atom_id res chain seq x y z
N MET A 1 16.62 11.99 -1.91
CA MET A 1 15.56 11.23 -1.23
C MET A 1 14.27 11.58 -1.95
N SER A 2 13.72 10.67 -2.74
CA SER A 2 12.41 10.88 -3.37
C SER A 2 11.38 11.01 -2.25
N ASP A 3 10.74 12.17 -2.15
CA ASP A 3 9.75 12.48 -1.11
C ASP A 3 8.47 11.68 -1.41
N LEU A 4 8.41 10.44 -0.91
CA LEU A 4 7.25 9.58 -1.03
C LEU A 4 6.15 10.07 -0.10
N LYS A 5 4.97 10.34 -0.67
CA LYS A 5 3.82 10.85 0.09
C LYS A 5 2.74 9.77 0.16
N PRO A 6 2.11 9.53 1.31
CA PRO A 6 0.97 8.63 1.38
C PRO A 6 -0.13 9.05 0.40
N ALA A 7 -0.64 8.12 -0.39
CA ALA A 7 -1.64 8.37 -1.44
C ALA A 7 -3.03 8.54 -0.81
N THR A 8 -3.31 9.66 -0.14
CA THR A 8 -4.57 9.85 0.61
C THR A 8 -5.77 10.28 -0.25
N ALA A 9 -5.56 10.52 -1.54
CA ALA A 9 -6.58 11.04 -2.45
C ALA A 9 -7.35 9.94 -3.22
N LEU A 10 -7.04 8.66 -2.98
CA LEU A 10 -7.77 7.55 -3.60
C LEU A 10 -9.19 7.46 -3.02
N ASP A 11 -10.18 7.53 -3.90
CA ASP A 11 -11.60 7.51 -3.55
C ASP A 11 -12.07 6.05 -3.34
N PRO A 12 -12.57 5.69 -2.15
CA PRO A 12 -13.07 4.35 -1.89
C PRO A 12 -14.31 3.98 -2.71
N ASN A 13 -15.04 4.95 -3.27
CA ASN A 13 -16.18 4.69 -4.15
C ASN A 13 -15.80 4.61 -5.63
N VAL A 14 -14.52 4.43 -5.97
CA VAL A 14 -14.06 4.36 -7.37
C VAL A 14 -13.37 3.03 -7.66
N TRP A 15 -13.70 2.47 -8.82
CA TRP A 15 -12.97 1.40 -9.47
C TRP A 15 -11.80 1.99 -10.26
N TYR A 16 -10.59 1.49 -10.00
CA TYR A 16 -9.37 1.89 -10.68
C TYR A 16 -8.86 0.78 -11.59
N GLN A 17 -8.30 1.19 -12.72
CA GLN A 17 -7.36 0.35 -13.47
C GLN A 17 -5.95 0.62 -12.94
N VAL A 18 -5.13 -0.43 -12.90
CA VAL A 18 -3.77 -0.40 -12.35
C VAL A 18 -2.83 -1.07 -13.33
N THR A 19 -1.68 -0.48 -13.63
CA THR A 19 -0.64 -1.06 -14.49
C THR A 19 0.75 -0.71 -13.98
N GLU A 20 1.78 -1.38 -14.48
CA GLU A 20 3.17 -0.97 -14.28
C GLU A 20 3.58 0.07 -15.33
N GLU A 21 4.43 1.02 -14.92
CA GLU A 21 4.95 2.05 -15.82
C GLU A 21 5.80 1.45 -16.96
N ALA A 22 6.47 0.31 -16.74
CA ALA A 22 7.27 -0.31 -17.79
C ALA A 22 6.46 -0.71 -19.05
N VAL A 23 5.17 -1.00 -18.88
CA VAL A 23 4.24 -1.30 -19.99
C VAL A 23 3.71 -0.02 -20.63
N ASP A 24 3.46 1.02 -19.83
CA ASP A 24 2.77 2.24 -20.23
C ASP A 24 3.56 3.54 -19.94
N ARG A 25 4.87 3.55 -20.26
CA ARG A 25 5.77 4.70 -20.05
C ARG A 25 5.28 6.03 -20.65
N SER A 26 4.54 5.93 -21.74
CA SER A 26 3.99 7.07 -22.48
C SER A 26 2.47 7.12 -22.35
N TYR A 27 1.96 6.90 -21.13
CA TYR A 27 0.53 6.79 -20.86
C TYR A 27 -0.28 7.87 -21.59
N ASP A 28 -1.15 7.44 -22.49
CA ASP A 28 -1.96 8.25 -23.38
C ASP A 28 -3.45 8.19 -23.01
N ARG A 29 -3.74 7.87 -21.74
CA ARG A 29 -5.08 7.62 -21.17
C ARG A 29 -5.64 6.24 -21.44
N ASP A 30 -4.87 5.34 -22.04
CA ASP A 30 -5.31 4.01 -22.41
C ASP A 30 -4.24 2.97 -22.08
N PHE A 31 -4.46 2.17 -21.03
CA PHE A 31 -3.47 1.18 -20.61
C PHE A 31 -3.35 0.03 -21.61
N LYS A 32 -2.12 -0.30 -21.99
CA LYS A 32 -1.80 -1.43 -22.87
C LYS A 32 -1.86 -2.76 -22.13
N GLY A 33 -1.56 -2.75 -20.84
CA GLY A 33 -1.74 -3.89 -19.95
C GLY A 33 -2.24 -3.45 -18.59
N MET A 34 -2.83 -4.37 -17.83
CA MET A 34 -3.35 -4.09 -16.49
C MET A 34 -3.12 -5.26 -15.55
N LEU A 35 -2.96 -4.92 -14.26
CA LEU A 35 -2.93 -5.85 -13.16
C LEU A 35 -4.25 -6.62 -13.09
N GLN A 36 -4.17 -7.93 -13.29
CA GLN A 36 -5.33 -8.81 -13.28
C GLN A 36 -4.94 -10.23 -12.87
N ALA A 37 -5.92 -10.98 -12.36
CA ALA A 37 -5.80 -12.43 -12.24
C ALA A 37 -5.89 -13.08 -13.63
N ASN A 38 -5.38 -14.32 -13.74
CA ASN A 38 -5.56 -15.08 -14.96
C ASN A 38 -7.06 -15.26 -15.26
N GLN A 39 -7.50 -14.78 -16.42
CA GLN A 39 -8.91 -14.86 -16.84
C GLN A 39 -9.27 -16.22 -17.44
N ASN A 40 -8.27 -17.08 -17.69
CA ASN A 40 -8.50 -18.45 -18.11
C ASN A 40 -8.61 -19.35 -16.88
N SER A 41 -9.84 -19.63 -16.45
CA SER A 41 -10.12 -20.48 -15.29
C SER A 41 -9.68 -21.94 -15.44
N THR A 42 -9.24 -22.36 -16.63
CA THR A 42 -8.68 -23.70 -16.88
C THR A 42 -7.15 -23.70 -16.90
N ALA A 43 -6.49 -22.54 -16.80
CA ALA A 43 -5.05 -22.46 -16.67
C ALA A 43 -4.66 -22.77 -15.22
N ASP A 44 -3.56 -23.50 -15.03
CA ASP A 44 -2.96 -23.73 -13.72
C ASP A 44 -2.08 -22.53 -13.33
N ASP A 45 -2.71 -21.36 -13.27
CA ASP A 45 -2.07 -20.09 -12.98
C ASP A 45 -3.03 -19.23 -12.15
N ASN A 46 -2.73 -19.14 -10.86
CA ASN A 46 -3.49 -18.36 -9.88
C ASN A 46 -2.78 -17.05 -9.51
N ASP A 47 -1.68 -16.73 -10.20
CA ASP A 47 -0.90 -15.53 -9.91
C ASP A 47 -1.57 -14.29 -10.48
N LEU A 48 -1.20 -13.14 -9.91
CA LEU A 48 -1.50 -11.85 -10.49
C LEU A 48 -0.41 -11.47 -11.49
N HIS A 49 -0.83 -10.83 -12.57
CA HIS A 49 0.02 -10.48 -13.70
C HIS A 49 -0.42 -9.15 -14.30
N VAL A 50 0.49 -8.49 -15.02
CA VAL A 50 0.12 -7.38 -15.91
C VAL A 50 -0.05 -7.93 -17.33
N TRP A 51 -1.29 -8.18 -17.72
CA TRP A 51 -1.64 -8.75 -19.03
C TRP A 51 -2.17 -7.68 -19.98
N PRO A 52 -2.09 -7.90 -21.30
CA PRO A 52 -2.69 -7.00 -22.27
C PRO A 52 -4.18 -6.76 -22.02
N THR A 53 -4.58 -5.50 -22.15
CA THR A 53 -5.98 -5.07 -22.06
C THR A 53 -6.79 -5.70 -23.20
N LYS A 54 -7.84 -6.48 -22.87
CA LYS A 54 -8.77 -7.00 -23.89
C LYS A 54 -9.60 -5.85 -24.46
N ARG A 55 -9.60 -5.68 -25.79
CA ARG A 55 -10.43 -4.70 -26.51
C ARG A 55 -11.41 -5.40 -27.44
N ASN A 56 -12.47 -4.69 -27.88
CA ASN A 56 -13.59 -5.12 -28.76
C ASN A 56 -14.88 -5.58 -28.04
N GLY A 57 -15.47 -4.71 -27.21
CA GLY A 57 -16.81 -4.94 -26.61
C GLY A 57 -16.88 -6.00 -25.52
N LYS A 58 -15.72 -6.55 -25.14
CA LYS A 58 -15.52 -7.33 -23.93
C LYS A 58 -14.94 -6.37 -22.91
N ASN A 59 -15.67 -6.13 -21.82
CA ASN A 59 -15.24 -5.20 -20.79
C ASN A 59 -13.83 -5.58 -20.31
N VAL A 60 -13.08 -4.55 -19.93
CA VAL A 60 -11.98 -4.74 -19.00
C VAL A 60 -12.58 -5.31 -17.73
N GLU A 61 -12.24 -6.54 -17.43
CA GLU A 61 -12.78 -7.29 -16.30
C GLU A 61 -11.81 -7.28 -15.12
N ALA A 62 -11.02 -6.22 -14.93
CA ALA A 62 -10.07 -6.14 -13.83
C ALA A 62 -10.01 -4.72 -13.28
N TYR A 63 -10.76 -4.48 -12.22
CA TYR A 63 -10.73 -3.22 -11.48
C TYR A 63 -10.37 -3.46 -10.02
N TRP A 64 -9.76 -2.42 -9.44
CA TRP A 64 -9.27 -2.41 -8.08
C TRP A 64 -9.91 -1.29 -7.30
N GLN A 65 -10.43 -1.58 -6.11
CA GLN A 65 -11.00 -0.59 -5.21
C GLN A 65 -10.12 -0.48 -3.96
N PHE A 66 -9.87 0.76 -3.53
CA PHE A 66 -8.96 1.07 -2.42
C PHE A 66 -9.77 1.49 -1.19
N GLN A 67 -9.98 0.56 -0.26
CA GLN A 67 -10.73 0.80 0.96
C GLN A 67 -9.82 1.25 2.09
N PRO A 68 -9.95 2.47 2.64
CA PRO A 68 -9.04 2.98 3.65
C PRO A 68 -9.12 2.16 4.94
N VAL A 69 -7.97 1.73 5.45
CA VAL A 69 -7.86 1.09 6.76
C VAL A 69 -7.69 2.20 7.80
N THR A 70 -8.69 2.36 8.65
CA THR A 70 -8.78 3.54 9.54
C THR A 70 -7.49 3.76 10.36
N LYS A 71 -7.09 5.03 10.50
CA LYS A 71 -5.98 5.56 11.32
C LYS A 71 -4.59 5.62 10.68
N VAL A 72 -4.36 5.05 9.49
CA VAL A 72 -3.06 5.15 8.79
C VAL A 72 -3.26 5.79 7.41
N PRO A 73 -2.73 7.01 7.18
CA PRO A 73 -2.80 7.66 5.86
C PRO A 73 -2.15 6.80 4.79
N GLY A 74 -2.83 6.64 3.64
CA GLY A 74 -2.32 5.86 2.52
C GLY A 74 -2.40 4.34 2.71
N ARG A 75 -3.01 3.85 3.80
CA ARG A 75 -3.19 2.40 4.02
C ARG A 75 -4.54 1.93 3.54
N TYR A 76 -4.53 0.88 2.74
CA TYR A 76 -5.73 0.35 2.09
C TYR A 76 -5.84 -1.18 2.21
N ALA A 77 -7.07 -1.65 2.33
CA ALA A 77 -7.47 -2.98 1.87
C ALA A 77 -7.88 -2.84 0.41
N ILE A 78 -7.39 -3.72 -0.47
CA ILE A 78 -7.53 -3.54 -1.92
C ILE A 78 -8.39 -4.67 -2.48
N ARG A 79 -9.57 -4.35 -3.02
CA ARG A 79 -10.53 -5.33 -3.55
C ARG A 79 -10.42 -5.47 -5.05
N TYR A 80 -10.69 -6.67 -5.53
CA TYR A 80 -10.68 -7.00 -6.95
C TYR A 80 -12.11 -7.23 -7.45
N SER A 81 -12.49 -6.56 -8.54
CA SER A 81 -13.88 -6.54 -9.03
C SER A 81 -14.43 -7.92 -9.43
N GLN A 82 -13.56 -8.88 -9.76
CA GLN A 82 -13.99 -10.23 -10.17
C GLN A 82 -14.22 -11.19 -9.01
N THR A 83 -13.85 -10.82 -7.79
CA THR A 83 -14.03 -11.66 -6.60
C THR A 83 -15.13 -11.16 -5.69
N GLU A 84 -15.96 -10.25 -6.21
CA GLU A 84 -16.99 -9.55 -5.45
C GLU A 84 -16.42 -8.98 -4.13
N THR A 85 -17.15 -9.11 -3.03
CA THR A 85 -16.68 -8.75 -1.69
C THR A 85 -16.01 -9.89 -0.95
N ALA A 86 -15.86 -11.07 -1.58
CA ALA A 86 -15.41 -12.28 -0.91
C ALA A 86 -13.90 -12.33 -0.70
N LYS A 87 -13.12 -11.78 -1.65
CA LYS A 87 -11.66 -11.78 -1.60
C LYS A 87 -11.06 -10.39 -1.77
N GLN A 88 -9.87 -10.21 -1.21
CA GLN A 88 -9.06 -9.01 -1.38
C GLN A 88 -7.57 -9.35 -1.54
N LEU A 89 -6.81 -8.35 -1.97
CA LEU A 89 -5.38 -8.48 -2.23
C LEU A 89 -4.62 -8.79 -0.93
N SER A 90 -3.91 -9.91 -0.94
CA SER A 90 -3.00 -10.36 0.11
C SER A 90 -1.61 -10.62 -0.46
N VAL A 91 -0.66 -10.97 0.39
CA VAL A 91 0.58 -11.64 0.01
C VAL A 91 0.52 -13.13 0.34
N CYS A 92 1.06 -13.95 -0.55
CA CYS A 92 1.18 -15.40 -0.43
C CYS A 92 2.64 -15.83 -0.67
N PHE A 93 2.99 -16.99 -0.12
CA PHE A 93 4.28 -17.63 -0.36
C PHE A 93 4.14 -18.77 -1.37
N VAL A 94 4.96 -18.76 -2.40
CA VAL A 94 5.05 -19.73 -3.50
C VAL A 94 6.35 -20.50 -3.35
N ALA A 95 6.24 -21.72 -2.81
CA ALA A 95 7.38 -22.54 -2.42
C ALA A 95 8.19 -23.09 -3.62
N ASP A 96 7.53 -23.22 -4.76
CA ASP A 96 8.04 -23.77 -6.02
C ASP A 96 8.44 -22.69 -7.03
N ALA A 97 8.55 -21.42 -6.60
CA ALA A 97 9.09 -20.37 -7.44
C ALA A 97 10.50 -20.75 -7.92
N SER A 98 10.75 -20.57 -9.22
CA SER A 98 12.04 -20.87 -9.85
C SER A 98 13.20 -20.09 -9.23
N ASP A 99 12.91 -18.88 -8.77
CA ASP A 99 13.81 -18.04 -7.99
C ASP A 99 13.20 -17.76 -6.61
N LYS A 100 13.98 -18.02 -5.55
CA LYS A 100 13.57 -17.81 -4.16
C LYS A 100 13.24 -16.35 -3.85
N ASP A 101 13.88 -15.42 -4.55
CA ASP A 101 13.63 -13.99 -4.38
C ASP A 101 12.26 -13.58 -4.96
N THR A 102 11.61 -14.46 -5.73
CA THR A 102 10.28 -14.28 -6.30
C THR A 102 9.19 -15.14 -5.63
N SER A 103 9.52 -15.81 -4.53
CA SER A 103 8.59 -16.67 -3.79
C SER A 103 7.48 -15.91 -3.08
N THR A 104 7.63 -14.61 -2.82
CA THR A 104 6.54 -13.84 -2.19
C THR A 104 5.77 -13.09 -3.26
N ARG A 105 4.49 -13.44 -3.46
CA ARG A 105 3.64 -12.91 -4.53
C ARG A 105 2.35 -12.32 -4.01
N PRO A 106 1.82 -11.25 -4.61
CA PRO A 106 0.46 -10.83 -4.36
C PRO A 106 -0.53 -11.91 -4.82
N CYS A 107 -1.58 -12.11 -4.04
CA CYS A 107 -2.61 -13.13 -4.28
C CYS A 107 -3.98 -12.64 -3.81
N LEU A 108 -5.05 -13.39 -4.09
CA LEU A 108 -6.41 -13.07 -3.66
C LEU A 108 -6.87 -14.07 -2.59
N LEU A 109 -7.08 -13.60 -1.37
CA LEU A 109 -7.54 -14.40 -0.24
C LEU A 109 -8.87 -13.91 0.29
N ASP A 110 -9.58 -14.77 1.03
CA ASP A 110 -10.82 -14.38 1.71
C ASP A 110 -10.57 -13.20 2.64
N VAL A 111 -11.51 -12.25 2.67
CA VAL A 111 -11.33 -11.00 3.38
C VAL A 111 -11.07 -11.22 4.89
N SER A 112 -9.99 -10.64 5.39
CA SER A 112 -9.60 -10.54 6.80
C SER A 112 -9.01 -9.16 7.12
N ASP A 113 -8.70 -8.91 8.39
CA ASP A 113 -8.00 -7.72 8.87
C ASP A 113 -6.48 -7.92 9.04
N ASP A 114 -5.94 -9.03 8.55
CA ASP A 114 -4.53 -9.37 8.68
C ASP A 114 -3.62 -8.36 7.96
N GLU A 115 -2.42 -8.13 8.52
CA GLU A 115 -1.41 -7.25 7.91
C GLU A 115 -0.99 -7.70 6.51
N THR A 116 -1.17 -8.97 6.16
CA THR A 116 -0.92 -9.47 4.80
C THR A 116 -1.89 -8.91 3.78
N GLN A 117 -3.07 -8.45 4.20
CA GLN A 117 -4.11 -7.87 3.34
C GLN A 117 -4.18 -6.34 3.41
N GLN A 118 -3.24 -5.72 4.12
CA GLN A 118 -3.13 -4.26 4.23
C GLN A 118 -1.93 -3.79 3.40
N TRP A 119 -2.13 -2.70 2.65
CA TRP A 119 -1.16 -2.16 1.72
C TRP A 119 -0.97 -0.67 1.95
N ASP A 120 0.27 -0.26 2.18
CA ASP A 120 0.66 1.14 2.22
C ASP A 120 0.97 1.62 0.79
N ILE A 121 0.14 2.53 0.29
CA ILE A 121 0.24 3.14 -1.04
C ILE A 121 0.82 4.54 -0.91
N SER A 122 1.87 4.81 -1.66
CA SER A 122 2.54 6.11 -1.67
C SER A 122 2.73 6.61 -3.10
N GLU A 123 2.65 7.92 -3.31
CA GLU A 123 2.98 8.58 -4.55
C GLU A 123 4.46 8.95 -4.59
N TRP A 124 5.10 8.68 -5.73
CA TRP A 124 6.43 9.16 -6.04
C TRP A 124 6.34 10.62 -6.49
N ALA A 125 7.01 11.52 -5.75
CA ALA A 125 6.99 12.95 -6.09
C ALA A 125 7.60 13.30 -7.45
N SER A 126 8.42 12.42 -8.03
CA SER A 126 9.15 12.65 -9.29
C SER A 126 8.28 12.53 -10.54
N ASP A 127 7.33 11.60 -10.54
CA ASP A 127 6.70 11.09 -11.76
C ASP A 127 5.20 10.78 -11.60
N SER A 128 4.61 11.09 -10.43
CA SER A 128 3.19 10.85 -10.15
C SER A 128 2.76 9.38 -10.30
N THR A 129 3.72 8.44 -10.20
CA THR A 129 3.43 7.02 -10.10
C THR A 129 3.26 6.62 -8.64
N TYR A 130 2.77 5.40 -8.41
CA TYR A 130 2.48 4.85 -7.11
C TYR A 130 3.45 3.73 -6.74
N ARG A 131 3.69 3.58 -5.45
CA ARG A 131 4.42 2.48 -4.83
C ARG A 131 3.48 1.70 -3.94
N PHE A 132 3.56 0.38 -4.02
CA PHE A 132 2.78 -0.55 -3.22
C PHE A 132 3.70 -1.28 -2.25
N VAL A 133 3.42 -1.16 -0.96
CA VAL A 133 4.17 -1.82 0.12
C VAL A 133 3.19 -2.64 0.95
N ASN A 134 3.42 -3.94 1.07
CA ASN A 134 2.61 -4.77 1.95
C ASN A 134 2.97 -4.51 3.42
N VAL A 135 1.97 -4.33 4.28
CA VAL A 135 2.19 -4.00 5.69
C VAL A 135 2.95 -5.09 6.44
N LYS A 136 2.69 -6.38 6.13
CA LYS A 136 3.40 -7.51 6.76
C LYS A 136 4.90 -7.50 6.46
N ASN A 137 5.27 -7.14 5.23
CA ASN A 137 6.66 -7.12 4.78
C ASN A 137 7.36 -5.79 5.15
N GLY A 138 6.59 -4.71 5.30
CA GLY A 138 7.09 -3.36 5.52
C GLY A 138 7.89 -2.86 4.32
N THR A 139 8.74 -1.85 4.53
CA THR A 139 9.50 -1.18 3.46
C THR A 139 10.66 -1.99 2.88
N LYS A 140 10.77 -3.28 3.22
CA LYS A 140 11.84 -4.17 2.75
C LYS A 140 11.61 -4.68 1.34
N SER A 141 10.36 -4.63 0.86
CA SER A 141 10.03 -5.10 -0.48
C SER A 141 8.90 -4.27 -1.09
N TYR A 142 9.01 -3.99 -2.38
CA TYR A 142 8.00 -3.29 -3.16
C TYR A 142 7.34 -4.26 -4.13
N MET A 143 6.07 -3.99 -4.46
CA MET A 143 5.39 -4.74 -5.51
C MET A 143 6.03 -4.44 -6.87
N ASP A 144 6.43 -5.48 -7.57
CA ASP A 144 7.21 -5.44 -8.81
C ASP A 144 6.66 -6.51 -9.79
N VAL A 145 7.02 -6.42 -11.06
CA VAL A 145 6.56 -7.31 -12.12
C VAL A 145 7.76 -8.02 -12.74
N ILE A 146 7.70 -9.35 -12.77
CA ILE A 146 8.65 -10.13 -13.58
C ILE A 146 8.29 -9.90 -15.06
N PRO A 147 9.22 -9.51 -15.93
CA PRO A 147 8.91 -9.33 -17.35
C PRO A 147 8.33 -10.62 -17.96
N ASN A 148 7.14 -10.50 -18.55
CA ASN A 148 6.35 -11.63 -19.06
C ASN A 148 5.99 -12.69 -18.00
N GLY A 149 6.02 -12.32 -16.73
CA GLY A 149 5.79 -13.20 -15.59
C GLY A 149 4.81 -12.59 -14.58
N PRO A 150 4.73 -13.20 -13.39
CA PRO A 150 3.82 -12.75 -12.34
C PRO A 150 4.34 -11.52 -11.60
N VAL A 151 3.44 -10.91 -10.85
CA VAL A 151 3.76 -9.87 -9.87
C VAL A 151 4.37 -10.52 -8.63
N PHE A 152 5.37 -9.88 -8.03
CA PHE A 152 6.06 -10.36 -6.84
C PHE A 152 6.48 -9.20 -5.93
N LEU A 153 7.00 -9.53 -4.75
CA LEU A 153 7.54 -8.57 -3.79
C LEU A 153 9.07 -8.55 -3.93
N ASN A 154 9.61 -7.54 -4.59
CA ASN A 154 11.04 -7.39 -4.84
C ASN A 154 11.73 -6.71 -3.65
N SER A 155 12.85 -7.27 -3.18
CA SER A 155 13.66 -6.70 -2.09
C SER A 155 14.67 -5.64 -2.53
N ASP A 156 14.88 -5.49 -3.85
CA ASP A 156 15.68 -4.40 -4.41
C ASP A 156 14.89 -3.09 -4.39
N VAL A 157 14.87 -2.47 -3.21
CA VAL A 157 14.16 -1.22 -2.91
C VAL A 157 15.09 0.00 -2.99
N GLY A 158 16.29 -0.17 -3.57
CA GLY A 158 17.32 0.86 -3.64
C GLY A 158 16.97 1.97 -4.63
N ASN A 159 17.22 3.22 -4.25
CA ASN A 159 17.05 4.39 -5.14
C ASN A 159 18.23 4.62 -6.10
N THR A 160 19.14 3.66 -6.24
CA THR A 160 20.34 3.80 -7.08
C THR A 160 20.03 3.69 -8.57
N THR A 161 18.99 2.95 -8.91
CA THR A 161 18.54 2.71 -10.28
C THR A 161 17.03 2.85 -10.34
N TYR A 162 16.55 3.56 -11.36
CA TYR A 162 15.12 3.72 -11.60
C TYR A 162 14.52 2.38 -12.02
N GLN A 163 13.54 1.88 -11.26
CA GLN A 163 12.89 0.61 -11.50
C GLN A 163 11.45 0.82 -11.99
N SER A 164 11.28 1.04 -13.31
CA SER A 164 9.95 1.32 -13.90
C SER A 164 8.88 0.25 -13.63
N ARG A 165 9.27 -0.94 -13.15
CA ARG A 165 8.35 -2.04 -12.80
C ARG A 165 7.84 -1.99 -11.35
N GLN A 166 8.47 -1.17 -10.51
CA GLN A 166 8.02 -0.85 -9.14
C GLN A 166 7.19 0.43 -9.09
N HIS A 167 7.06 1.11 -10.23
CA HIS A 167 6.29 2.33 -10.41
C HIS A 167 4.95 1.96 -11.05
N TRP A 168 3.87 2.18 -10.30
CA TRP A 168 2.53 1.79 -10.70
C TRP A 168 1.74 3.00 -11.19
N LEU A 169 1.03 2.85 -12.30
CA LEU A 169 0.12 3.85 -12.84
C LEU A 169 -1.31 3.45 -12.48
N MET A 170 -2.13 4.44 -12.14
CA MET A 170 -3.53 4.23 -11.78
C MET A 170 -4.41 5.25 -12.50
N THR A 171 -5.55 4.80 -13.01
CA THR A 171 -6.61 5.68 -13.51
C THR A 171 -7.96 5.26 -12.97
N SER A 172 -8.80 6.24 -12.65
CA SER A 172 -10.19 5.97 -12.33
C SER A 172 -10.93 5.46 -13.58
N ALA A 173 -11.81 4.50 -13.39
CA ALA A 173 -12.63 3.91 -14.45
C ALA A 173 -14.11 4.27 -14.27
N MET A 174 -14.69 3.94 -13.10
CA MET A 174 -16.10 4.19 -12.80
C MET A 174 -16.38 4.20 -11.29
N GLU A 175 -17.54 4.72 -10.89
CA GLU A 175 -18.00 4.66 -9.50
C GLU A 175 -18.44 3.23 -9.13
N VAL A 176 -18.21 2.84 -7.88
CA VAL A 176 -18.63 1.53 -7.34
C VAL A 176 -20.14 1.53 -7.06
N ASN A 177 -20.62 2.55 -6.34
CA ASN A 177 -22.05 2.78 -6.04
C ASN A 177 -22.82 1.55 -5.54
N ASP A 178 -22.14 0.71 -4.77
CA ASP A 178 -22.72 -0.51 -4.22
C ASP A 178 -22.41 -0.59 -2.71
N SER A 179 -23.47 -0.73 -1.94
CA SER A 179 -23.43 -0.84 -0.48
C SER A 179 -22.61 -2.03 0.02
N ALA A 180 -22.55 -3.12 -0.74
CA ALA A 180 -21.73 -4.29 -0.40
C ALA A 180 -20.24 -3.93 -0.31
N TYR A 181 -19.82 -2.93 -1.08
CA TYR A 181 -18.44 -2.48 -1.14
C TYR A 181 -18.14 -1.28 -0.22
N SER A 182 -19.10 -0.79 0.55
CA SER A 182 -18.94 0.45 1.33
C SER A 182 -18.24 0.30 2.69
N ALA A 183 -17.91 -0.93 3.10
CA ALA A 183 -17.28 -1.20 4.40
C ALA A 183 -16.06 -2.13 4.24
N VAL A 184 -15.02 -1.91 5.04
CA VAL A 184 -13.94 -2.88 5.28
C VAL A 184 -14.51 -3.99 6.18
N ALA A 185 -14.06 -5.25 6.01
CA ALA A 185 -14.54 -6.31 6.89
C ALA A 185 -14.25 -5.98 8.36
N PRO A 186 -15.20 -6.27 9.27
CA PRO A 186 -14.92 -6.21 10.68
C PRO A 186 -13.84 -7.25 10.98
N GLY A 187 -12.76 -6.80 11.61
CA GLY A 187 -11.71 -7.70 12.06
C GLY A 187 -12.29 -8.85 12.86
N LYS A 188 -11.73 -10.05 12.68
CA LYS A 188 -12.23 -11.25 13.36
C LYS A 188 -11.98 -11.08 14.86
N ALA A 189 -12.95 -10.52 15.58
CA ALA A 189 -12.93 -10.47 17.03
C ALA A 189 -12.87 -11.91 17.54
N THR A 190 -11.72 -12.30 18.10
CA THR A 190 -11.57 -13.56 18.82
C THR A 190 -12.32 -13.42 20.14
N GLY A 191 -13.64 -13.66 20.09
CA GLY A 191 -14.54 -13.75 21.24
C GLY A 191 -15.21 -15.11 21.27
N PRO A 192 -15.48 -15.70 22.45
CA PRO A 192 -15.94 -17.07 22.56
C PRO A 192 -17.30 -17.27 21.88
N SER A 193 -17.35 -18.29 21.03
CA SER A 193 -18.55 -18.78 20.34
C SER A 193 -19.63 -19.11 21.36
N THR A 194 -20.71 -18.33 21.37
CA THR A 194 -21.97 -18.73 22.00
C THR A 194 -22.87 -19.29 20.91
N THR A 195 -22.96 -20.62 20.89
CA THR A 195 -23.87 -21.41 20.08
C THR A 195 -25.32 -20.97 20.36
N ALA A 196 -25.94 -20.30 19.39
CA ALA A 196 -27.40 -20.17 19.36
C ALA A 196 -27.94 -21.11 18.28
N THR A 197 -28.43 -22.25 18.74
CA THR A 197 -29.24 -23.21 18.00
C THR A 197 -30.53 -22.54 17.53
N GLY A 198 -30.85 -22.64 16.24
CA GLY A 198 -32.12 -22.18 15.67
C GLY A 198 -32.49 -23.06 14.47
N GLU A 199 -33.64 -23.71 14.57
CA GLU A 199 -34.10 -24.88 13.81
C GLU A 199 -34.25 -24.67 12.30
N ARG A 200 -33.96 -25.75 11.56
CA ARG A 200 -34.44 -25.94 10.19
C ARG A 200 -35.92 -26.32 10.23
N SER A 201 -36.76 -25.61 9.50
CA SER A 201 -38.06 -26.11 9.09
C SER A 201 -38.24 -25.88 7.59
N SER A 202 -38.43 -26.98 6.87
CA SER A 202 -38.72 -27.05 5.44
C SER A 202 -40.20 -26.83 5.18
N SER A 203 -40.54 -25.92 4.27
CA SER A 203 -41.72 -26.09 3.40
C SER A 203 -41.55 -25.25 2.14
N ALA A 204 -41.79 -25.88 0.99
CA ALA A 204 -41.87 -25.25 -0.31
C ALA A 204 -43.31 -24.78 -0.56
N SER A 205 -43.47 -23.60 -1.18
CA SER A 205 -44.40 -23.32 -2.29
C SER A 205 -44.41 -21.81 -2.62
N ASP A 206 -44.46 -21.53 -3.92
CA ASP A 206 -44.54 -20.21 -4.56
C ASP A 206 -45.63 -19.29 -4.00
N SER A 207 -45.29 -18.00 -3.88
CA SER A 207 -46.15 -16.90 -4.32
C SER A 207 -45.41 -15.55 -4.29
N THR A 208 -45.42 -14.90 -5.45
CA THR A 208 -45.02 -13.50 -5.68
C THR A 208 -45.60 -12.55 -4.64
N THR A 209 -44.73 -11.90 -3.85
CA THR A 209 -45.11 -10.69 -3.09
C THR A 209 -43.94 -9.71 -3.08
N SER A 210 -44.20 -8.52 -3.62
CA SER A 210 -43.35 -7.33 -3.63
C SER A 210 -42.79 -6.99 -2.25
N THR A 211 -41.47 -7.09 -2.08
CA THR A 211 -40.76 -6.57 -0.90
C THR A 211 -40.49 -5.07 -1.07
N SER A 212 -41.43 -4.26 -0.58
CA SER A 212 -41.19 -2.84 -0.30
C SER A 212 -40.09 -2.70 0.75
N HIS A 213 -38.86 -2.45 0.30
CA HIS A 213 -37.78 -2.06 1.20
C HIS A 213 -38.07 -0.66 1.75
N LYS A 214 -38.25 -0.56 3.06
CA LYS A 214 -38.33 0.70 3.79
C LYS A 214 -36.97 1.41 3.69
N GLY A 215 -36.85 2.28 2.70
CA GLY A 215 -35.77 3.26 2.64
C GLY A 215 -35.87 4.20 3.84
N LEU A 216 -34.75 4.43 4.51
CA LEU A 216 -34.64 5.54 5.45
C LEU A 216 -34.85 6.84 4.66
N SER A 217 -35.84 7.61 5.10
CA SER A 217 -36.31 8.85 4.49
C SER A 217 -35.16 9.77 4.11
N SER A 218 -35.19 10.31 2.88
CA SER A 218 -34.28 11.33 2.35
C SER A 218 -34.13 12.57 3.25
N GLY A 219 -35.00 12.74 4.26
CA GLY A 219 -34.88 13.77 5.29
C GLY A 219 -33.71 13.60 6.27
N ALA A 220 -33.17 12.39 6.48
CA ALA A 220 -32.04 12.17 7.39
C ALA A 220 -30.68 12.55 6.77
N ILE A 221 -30.56 12.39 5.45
CA ILE A 221 -29.33 12.68 4.69
C ILE A 221 -29.15 14.19 4.46
N ALA A 222 -30.24 14.95 4.39
CA ALA A 222 -30.19 16.41 4.24
C ALA A 222 -29.67 17.17 5.49
N GLY A 223 -29.67 16.54 6.68
CA GLY A 223 -29.27 17.20 7.93
C GLY A 223 -27.76 17.32 8.15
N ILE A 224 -26.96 16.42 7.59
CA ILE A 224 -25.50 16.37 7.85
C ILE A 224 -24.72 17.33 6.94
N ALA A 225 -25.23 17.59 5.73
CA ALA A 225 -24.57 18.48 4.77
C ALA A 225 -24.55 19.96 5.21
N VAL A 226 -25.58 20.43 5.94
CA VAL A 226 -25.65 21.84 6.39
C VAL A 226 -25.01 22.04 7.77
N GLY A 227 -24.94 21.00 8.62
CA GLY A 227 -24.38 21.07 9.96
C GLY A 227 -22.84 21.20 10.01
N SER A 228 -22.14 20.68 9.00
CA SER A 228 -20.66 20.67 8.96
C SER A 228 -20.06 22.08 8.91
N VAL A 229 -20.65 22.99 8.12
CA VAL A 229 -20.12 24.35 7.96
C VAL A 229 -20.27 25.15 9.25
N LEU A 230 -21.42 25.04 9.94
CA LEU A 230 -21.63 25.73 11.22
C LEU A 230 -20.78 25.13 12.35
N GLY A 231 -20.61 23.80 12.37
CA GLY A 231 -19.77 23.11 13.36
C GLY A 231 -18.29 23.49 13.26
N VAL A 232 -17.73 23.47 12.06
CA VAL A 232 -16.32 23.84 11.83
C VAL A 232 -16.09 25.32 12.14
N THR A 233 -17.03 26.19 11.77
CA THR A 233 -16.91 27.63 12.06
C THR A 233 -16.95 27.92 13.56
N ALA A 234 -17.84 27.26 14.31
CA ALA A 234 -17.92 27.41 15.77
C ALA A 234 -16.67 26.86 16.48
N LEU A 235 -16.12 25.73 16.03
CA LEU A 235 -14.90 25.15 16.58
C LEU A 235 -13.67 26.02 16.31
N LEU A 236 -13.55 26.59 15.11
CA LEU A 236 -12.46 27.52 14.78
C LEU A 236 -12.54 28.80 15.62
N LEU A 237 -13.73 29.37 15.82
CA LEU A 237 -13.92 30.54 16.67
C LEU A 237 -13.62 30.25 18.15
N ALA A 238 -14.01 29.07 18.65
CA ALA A 238 -13.71 28.65 20.02
C ALA A 238 -12.19 28.46 20.24
N ALA A 239 -11.50 27.82 19.29
CA ALA A 239 -10.04 27.64 19.34
C ALA A 239 -9.30 28.99 19.31
N LEU A 240 -9.72 29.93 18.46
CA LEU A 240 -9.14 31.27 18.38
C LEU A 240 -9.36 32.08 19.66
N PHE A 241 -10.55 31.95 20.28
CA PHE A 241 -10.87 32.64 21.53
C PHE A 241 -10.06 32.11 22.71
N LEU A 242 -9.92 30.78 22.83
CA LEU A 242 -9.10 30.15 23.86
C LEU A 242 -7.62 30.50 23.69
N TRP A 243 -7.10 30.52 22.45
CA TRP A 243 -5.72 30.92 22.18
C TRP A 243 -5.45 32.38 22.52
N ARG A 244 -6.39 33.29 22.23
CA ARG A 244 -6.28 34.70 22.63
C ARG A 244 -6.36 34.90 24.14
N SER A 245 -7.14 34.10 24.85
CA SER A 245 -7.27 34.21 26.32
C SER A 245 -5.98 33.76 27.03
N ASN A 246 -5.29 32.75 26.50
CA ASN A 246 -4.09 32.20 27.13
C ASN A 246 -2.85 33.10 26.97
N LYS A 247 -2.78 33.90 25.90
CA LYS A 247 -1.70 34.89 25.71
C LYS A 247 -1.71 36.03 26.73
N ARG A 248 -2.81 36.23 27.48
CA ARG A 248 -2.87 37.23 28.56
C ARG A 248 -2.39 36.69 29.92
N LYS A 249 -2.30 35.37 30.09
CA LYS A 249 -1.89 34.74 31.35
C LYS A 249 -0.38 34.50 31.45
N SER A 250 0.34 34.49 30.33
CA SER A 250 1.80 34.32 30.30
C SER A 250 2.62 35.57 30.70
N GLN A 251 1.97 36.70 30.99
CA GLN A 251 2.64 37.91 31.52
C GLN A 251 2.74 37.93 33.05
N LEU A 252 2.13 36.97 33.76
CA LEU A 252 2.13 36.91 35.24
C LEU A 252 3.04 35.83 35.84
N ALA A 253 3.60 34.92 35.02
CA ALA A 253 4.46 33.84 35.52
C ALA A 253 5.97 34.16 35.45
N ASN A 254 6.39 35.19 34.70
CA ASN A 254 7.81 35.54 34.52
C ASN A 254 8.37 36.55 35.55
N LYS A 255 7.69 36.77 36.68
CA LYS A 255 8.15 37.71 37.73
C LYS A 255 8.49 37.05 39.07
N ALA A 256 8.77 35.75 39.09
CA ALA A 256 9.07 35.03 40.33
C ALA A 256 10.19 33.99 40.18
N THR A 257 11.33 34.34 39.57
CA THR A 257 12.59 33.61 39.82
C THR A 257 13.77 34.54 39.56
N GLY A 258 14.14 35.29 40.59
CA GLY A 258 15.37 36.07 40.64
C GLY A 258 15.87 36.10 42.08
N ASN A 259 17.17 35.87 42.24
CA ASN A 259 17.98 35.88 43.47
C ASN A 259 18.00 34.53 44.22
N GLU A 260 19.10 34.01 44.73
CA GLU A 260 20.54 34.35 44.73
C GLU A 260 21.26 33.20 45.48
N LEU A 261 22.60 33.30 45.55
CA LEU A 261 23.57 32.50 46.32
C LEU A 261 23.87 31.10 45.75
N GLY A 262 25.11 30.73 45.46
CA GLY A 262 26.39 31.22 45.98
C GLY A 262 27.14 30.04 46.63
N SER A 263 28.48 30.13 46.64
CA SER A 263 29.45 29.26 47.33
C SER A 263 30.13 28.19 46.43
N GLU A 264 31.32 28.45 45.89
CA GLU A 264 32.66 28.31 46.51
C GLU A 264 33.12 26.86 46.82
N ARG A 265 34.28 26.50 46.22
CA ARG A 265 35.49 25.93 46.87
C ARG A 265 35.83 24.43 46.74
N GLY A 266 37.11 24.18 46.35
CA GLY A 266 37.98 23.05 46.76
C GLY A 266 38.04 21.86 45.79
N LYS A 267 39.12 21.56 45.04
CA LYS A 267 40.53 21.14 45.35
C LYS A 267 40.68 19.62 45.65
N SER A 268 41.79 19.03 45.15
CA SER A 268 42.41 17.70 45.42
C SER A 268 42.02 16.57 44.45
N GLU A 269 42.89 16.13 43.52
CA GLU A 269 44.10 15.27 43.62
C GLU A 269 43.85 13.74 43.58
N THR A 270 44.34 13.14 42.49
CA THR A 270 45.23 11.96 42.41
C THR A 270 44.74 10.52 42.72
N GLY A 271 44.98 9.65 41.72
CA GLY A 271 45.26 8.20 41.84
C GLY A 271 44.07 7.28 41.56
N SER A 272 44.16 6.10 40.95
CA SER A 272 45.27 5.30 40.41
C SER A 272 44.65 4.05 39.73
N ALA A 273 45.35 3.50 38.72
CA ALA A 273 45.35 2.11 38.24
C ALA A 273 44.08 1.51 37.59
N ALA A 274 44.10 0.66 36.56
CA ALA A 274 45.06 0.18 35.56
C ALA A 274 44.22 -0.70 34.56
N PRO A 275 44.79 -1.57 33.70
CA PRO A 275 44.90 -1.37 32.25
C PRO A 275 43.99 -2.27 31.40
N MET A 276 43.63 -1.80 30.20
CA MET A 276 43.03 -2.63 29.14
C MET A 276 44.14 -3.33 28.33
N THR A 277 43.94 -4.62 28.13
CA THR A 277 44.81 -5.56 27.41
C THR A 277 44.75 -5.39 25.90
N LEU A 278 45.91 -5.54 25.28
CA LEU A 278 46.20 -5.46 23.85
C LEU A 278 46.48 -6.88 23.34
N GLU A 279 45.55 -7.48 22.60
CA GLU A 279 45.70 -8.64 21.71
C GLU A 279 44.64 -8.42 20.61
N ASP A 280 44.83 -8.57 19.30
CA ASP A 280 45.78 -9.36 18.54
C ASP A 280 45.88 -8.73 17.14
N VAL A 281 47.12 -8.53 16.67
CA VAL A 281 47.46 -8.00 15.35
C VAL A 281 48.09 -9.15 14.57
N GLY A 282 47.47 -9.51 13.44
CA GLY A 282 48.22 -10.09 12.33
C GLY A 282 47.56 -11.29 11.66
N LYS A 283 46.95 -11.05 10.50
CA LYS A 283 47.11 -11.92 9.32
C LYS A 283 46.73 -11.14 8.06
N PRO A 284 47.64 -11.04 7.06
CA PRO A 284 47.33 -10.42 5.78
C PRO A 284 46.46 -11.37 4.94
N HIS A 285 45.33 -10.87 4.45
CA HIS A 285 44.52 -11.59 3.49
C HIS A 285 45.18 -11.54 2.11
N GLU A 286 45.55 -12.74 1.68
CA GLU A 286 46.05 -13.12 0.37
C GLU A 286 45.06 -12.69 -0.73
N GLY A 287 45.58 -11.96 -1.71
CA GLY A 287 44.83 -11.52 -2.88
C GLY A 287 44.39 -12.71 -3.71
N SER A 288 43.07 -12.87 -3.86
CA SER A 288 42.50 -13.76 -4.88
C SER A 288 42.38 -12.99 -6.18
N GLU A 289 43.23 -13.38 -7.13
CA GLU A 289 43.26 -12.90 -8.50
C GLU A 289 41.92 -13.21 -9.20
N LEU A 290 41.37 -12.20 -9.88
CA LEU A 290 40.20 -12.31 -10.73
C LEU A 290 40.53 -13.17 -11.97
N PRO A 291 39.71 -14.17 -12.33
CA PRO A 291 39.81 -14.80 -13.63
C PRO A 291 39.43 -13.80 -14.74
N SER A 292 40.17 -13.93 -15.83
CA SER A 292 40.30 -13.02 -16.97
C SER A 292 39.01 -12.80 -17.76
N ASP A 293 38.94 -11.64 -18.42
CA ASP A 293 37.88 -11.23 -19.35
C ASP A 293 37.47 -12.33 -20.35
N PRO A 294 36.18 -12.47 -20.68
CA PRO A 294 35.77 -13.25 -21.83
C PRO A 294 36.22 -12.56 -23.12
N VAL A 295 36.91 -13.33 -23.95
CA VAL A 295 37.29 -13.00 -25.32
C VAL A 295 36.03 -12.58 -26.11
N TYR A 296 36.00 -11.34 -26.57
CA TYR A 296 35.02 -10.88 -27.55
C TYR A 296 35.23 -11.67 -28.85
N ALA A 297 34.27 -12.52 -29.20
CA ALA A 297 34.18 -13.05 -30.55
C ALA A 297 33.71 -11.92 -31.46
N GLU A 298 34.56 -11.49 -32.39
CA GLU A 298 34.16 -10.58 -33.46
C GLU A 298 33.10 -11.26 -34.34
N LEU A 299 31.95 -10.61 -34.48
CA LEU A 299 30.93 -11.00 -35.45
C LEU A 299 31.43 -10.61 -36.86
N PRO A 300 31.36 -11.50 -37.86
CA PRO A 300 31.68 -11.14 -39.23
C PRO A 300 30.69 -10.07 -39.73
N ALA A 301 31.25 -8.99 -40.28
CA ALA A 301 30.50 -8.01 -41.04
C ALA A 301 30.02 -8.64 -42.35
N GLU A 302 28.70 -8.67 -42.54
CA GLU A 302 27.91 -8.73 -43.80
C GLU A 302 26.48 -9.13 -43.36
N GLN A 303 25.39 -8.47 -43.73
CA GLN A 303 25.01 -8.12 -45.09
C GLN A 303 23.89 -7.05 -44.99
N ARG A 304 24.07 -5.91 -45.66
CA ARG A 304 22.98 -4.94 -45.87
C ARG A 304 21.98 -5.57 -46.84
N PHE A 305 20.76 -5.80 -46.39
CA PHE A 305 19.62 -6.02 -47.27
C PHE A 305 19.10 -4.65 -47.73
N GLU A 306 19.34 -4.30 -48.99
CA GLU A 306 18.52 -3.33 -49.69
C GLU A 306 17.26 -4.05 -50.20
N LEU A 307 16.09 -3.49 -49.90
CA LEU A 307 14.80 -3.93 -50.44
C LEU A 307 14.46 -3.13 -51.71
N PRO A 308 13.82 -3.77 -52.70
CA PRO A 308 13.37 -3.13 -53.95
C PRO A 308 12.18 -2.19 -53.78
#